data_AF-A0A378IC30-F1
#
_entry.id   AF-A0A378IC30-F1
#
_cell.length_a   1.000
_cell.length_b   1.000
_cell.length_c   1.000
_cell.angle_alpha   90.00
_cell.angle_beta   90.00
_cell.angle_gamma   90.00
#
_symmetry.space_group_name_H-M   'P 1'
#
loop_
_entity.id
_entity.type
_entity.pdbx_description
1 polymer ?
#
loop_
_entity_poly.entity_id
_entity_poly.type
_entity_poly.pdbx_seq_one_letter_code
_entity_poly.pdbx_strand_id
1 'polypeptide(L)'
;MSIAKLCADQLRVISNNYGVKLKSSHAHELVAAFFGYKSKAALLSDTLASIENIGQAQTFVLIPSAFIEERRKCLVDLPSDLPDTYILGEEMFTFLVAQKMLVANSFPSWIHLSESLTKEYLQKNGHLILPRNFGPFEKARNIFNKPLYDFNPSIETTDNGVKITVSNRYYGSSHVNFQPIDVVLTIKLQRIAGHFGYAKPEISLI
;
A
#
# COMPACT_ATOMS: atom_id res chain seq x y z
N MET A 1 2.93 2.06 -25.63
CA MET A 1 2.20 3.21 -25.06
C MET A 1 2.58 3.29 -23.59
N SER A 2 3.12 4.41 -23.10
CA SER A 2 3.58 4.50 -21.69
C SER A 2 2.40 4.66 -20.74
N ILE A 3 2.44 3.97 -19.61
CA ILE A 3 1.44 4.06 -18.53
C ILE A 3 1.35 5.49 -17.99
N ALA A 4 2.46 6.18 -17.83
CA ALA A 4 2.48 7.57 -17.33
C ALA A 4 1.66 8.50 -18.23
N LYS A 5 1.76 8.30 -19.55
CA LYS A 5 0.99 9.07 -20.54
C LYS A 5 -0.48 8.70 -20.47
N LEU A 6 -0.80 7.42 -20.42
CA LEU A 6 -2.17 6.95 -20.33
C LEU A 6 -2.90 7.53 -19.10
N CYS A 7 -2.27 7.47 -17.93
CA CYS A 7 -2.81 8.07 -16.71
C CYS A 7 -2.95 9.59 -16.82
N ALA A 8 -1.97 10.29 -17.43
CA ALA A 8 -2.02 11.74 -17.55
C ALA A 8 -3.14 12.19 -18.50
N ASP A 9 -3.34 11.48 -19.60
CA ASP A 9 -4.45 11.72 -20.52
C ASP A 9 -5.79 11.44 -19.81
N GLN A 10 -5.87 10.37 -19.02
CA GLN A 10 -7.07 10.07 -18.22
C GLN A 10 -7.38 11.14 -17.17
N LEU A 11 -6.38 11.63 -16.42
CA LEU A 11 -6.59 12.73 -15.45
C LEU A 11 -7.11 14.00 -16.12
N ARG A 12 -6.72 14.27 -17.37
CA ARG A 12 -7.25 15.40 -18.13
C ARG A 12 -8.69 15.18 -18.56
N VAL A 13 -9.06 13.95 -18.95
CA VAL A 13 -10.46 13.59 -19.23
C VAL A 13 -11.31 13.76 -17.98
N ILE A 14 -10.87 13.22 -16.84
CA ILE A 14 -11.54 13.35 -15.54
C ILE A 14 -11.73 14.84 -15.23
N SER A 15 -10.64 15.62 -15.19
CA SER A 15 -10.70 17.06 -14.92
C SER A 15 -11.67 17.80 -15.84
N ASN A 16 -11.69 17.49 -17.14
CA ASN A 16 -12.60 18.12 -18.09
C ASN A 16 -14.07 17.77 -17.81
N ASN A 17 -14.38 16.58 -17.31
CA ASN A 17 -15.74 16.20 -16.91
C ASN A 17 -16.25 17.04 -15.72
N TYR A 18 -15.34 17.56 -14.91
CA TYR A 18 -15.64 18.54 -13.85
C TYR A 18 -15.56 20.00 -14.32
N GLY A 19 -15.44 20.24 -15.63
CA GLY A 19 -15.37 21.59 -16.22
C GLY A 19 -14.01 22.28 -16.05
N VAL A 20 -12.98 21.57 -15.58
CA VAL A 20 -11.65 22.14 -15.30
C VAL A 20 -10.65 21.67 -16.35
N LYS A 21 -9.95 22.60 -16.99
CA LYS A 21 -8.93 22.27 -18.00
C LYS A 21 -7.57 22.02 -17.35
N LEU A 22 -7.17 20.76 -17.22
CA LEU A 22 -5.85 20.38 -16.69
C LEU A 22 -4.76 20.45 -17.78
N LYS A 23 -3.71 21.23 -17.52
CA LYS A 23 -2.50 21.29 -18.36
C LYS A 23 -1.82 19.92 -18.39
N SER A 24 -1.27 19.52 -19.54
CA SER A 24 -0.56 18.24 -19.69
C SER A 24 0.64 18.12 -18.73
N SER A 25 1.39 19.20 -18.52
CA SER A 25 2.49 19.23 -17.56
C SER A 25 2.01 18.89 -16.14
N HIS A 26 0.94 19.52 -15.67
CA HIS A 26 0.36 19.26 -14.34
C HIS A 26 -0.18 17.83 -14.23
N ALA A 27 -0.86 17.33 -15.26
CA ALA A 27 -1.34 15.95 -15.28
C ALA A 27 -0.19 14.95 -15.06
N HIS A 28 0.93 15.11 -15.76
CA HIS A 28 2.09 14.25 -15.56
C HIS A 28 2.73 14.38 -14.17
N GLU A 29 2.74 15.57 -13.59
CA GLU A 29 3.24 15.78 -12.23
C GLU A 29 2.34 15.13 -11.17
N LEU A 30 1.02 15.17 -11.36
CA LEU A 30 0.06 14.49 -10.48
C LEU A 30 0.18 12.98 -10.61
N VAL A 31 0.29 12.44 -11.84
CA VAL A 31 0.57 11.02 -12.07
C VAL A 31 1.83 10.58 -11.33
N ALA A 32 2.89 11.38 -11.38
CA ALA A 32 4.11 11.09 -10.65
C ALA A 32 3.86 10.98 -9.14
N ALA A 33 3.10 11.91 -8.56
CA ALA A 33 2.74 11.88 -7.15
C ALA A 33 1.89 10.66 -6.76
N PHE A 34 0.90 10.28 -7.58
CA PHE A 34 0.09 9.08 -7.33
C PHE A 34 0.90 7.78 -7.34
N PHE A 35 2.04 7.75 -8.05
CA PHE A 35 3.00 6.64 -8.02
C PHE A 35 4.16 6.84 -7.03
N GLY A 36 4.10 7.89 -6.21
CA GLY A 36 4.99 8.17 -5.08
C GLY A 36 6.29 8.87 -5.45
N TYR A 37 6.36 9.46 -6.64
CA TYR A 37 7.50 10.26 -7.09
C TYR A 37 7.28 11.74 -6.81
N LYS A 38 8.37 12.43 -6.46
CA LYS A 38 8.35 13.89 -6.22
C LYS A 38 8.16 14.72 -7.49
N SER A 39 8.43 14.14 -8.67
CA SER A 39 8.28 14.82 -9.96
C SER A 39 8.13 13.84 -11.12
N LYS A 40 7.63 14.34 -12.26
CA LYS A 40 7.65 13.60 -13.54
C LYS A 40 9.06 13.13 -13.90
N ALA A 41 10.08 13.97 -13.70
CA ALA A 41 11.46 13.62 -14.03
C ALA A 41 11.96 12.44 -13.19
N ALA A 42 11.65 12.44 -11.88
CA ALA A 42 12.00 11.32 -11.00
C ALA A 42 11.32 10.01 -11.44
N LEU A 43 10.03 10.08 -11.80
CA LEU A 43 9.29 8.93 -12.33
C LEU A 43 9.94 8.37 -13.61
N LEU A 44 10.37 9.24 -14.53
CA LEU A 44 10.99 8.82 -15.80
C LEU A 44 12.42 8.30 -15.61
N SER A 45 13.12 8.73 -14.57
CA SER A 45 14.48 8.29 -14.26
C SER A 45 14.54 6.94 -13.51
N ASP A 46 13.40 6.43 -13.03
CA ASP A 46 13.40 5.18 -12.27
C ASP A 46 13.49 3.96 -13.20
N THR A 47 14.71 3.48 -13.37
CA THR A 47 14.99 2.26 -14.14
C THR A 47 14.89 0.99 -13.30
N LEU A 48 14.90 1.09 -11.96
CA LEU A 48 14.87 -0.07 -11.08
C LEU A 48 13.46 -0.62 -10.93
N ALA A 49 12.49 0.27 -10.74
CA ALA A 49 11.08 -0.08 -10.55
C ALA A 49 10.20 0.80 -11.44
N SER A 50 10.49 0.78 -12.74
CA SER A 50 9.68 1.51 -13.73
C SER A 50 8.20 1.18 -13.57
N ILE A 51 7.35 2.20 -13.62
CA ILE A 51 5.89 2.01 -13.52
C ILE A 51 5.33 1.13 -14.65
N GLU A 52 6.07 0.99 -15.76
CA GLU A 52 5.69 0.12 -16.88
C GLU A 52 5.61 -1.36 -16.45
N ASN A 53 6.25 -1.72 -15.32
CA ASN A 53 6.18 -3.05 -14.73
C ASN A 53 4.92 -3.29 -13.88
N ILE A 54 3.92 -2.41 -13.88
CA ILE A 54 2.73 -2.50 -13.01
C ILE A 54 2.07 -3.89 -13.03
N GLY A 55 2.00 -4.53 -14.21
CA GLY A 55 1.37 -5.84 -14.38
C GLY A 55 2.15 -7.00 -13.76
N GLN A 56 3.39 -6.77 -13.32
CA GLN A 56 4.24 -7.76 -12.64
C GLN A 56 4.12 -7.65 -11.11
N ALA A 57 3.57 -6.56 -10.58
CA ALA A 57 3.37 -6.37 -9.15
C ALA A 57 2.21 -7.25 -8.64
N GLN A 58 2.36 -7.74 -7.41
CA GLN A 58 1.41 -8.64 -6.75
C GLN A 58 0.78 -8.02 -5.50
N THR A 59 1.25 -6.87 -5.06
CA THR A 59 0.73 -6.15 -3.90
C THR A 59 0.86 -4.66 -4.15
N PHE A 60 -0.21 -3.92 -3.95
CA PHE A 60 -0.23 -2.47 -4.13
C PHE A 60 -0.51 -1.79 -2.80
N VAL A 61 0.25 -0.74 -2.49
CA VAL A 61 0.01 0.15 -1.35
C VAL A 61 -0.14 1.55 -1.87
N LEU A 62 -1.32 2.14 -1.68
CA LEU A 62 -1.59 3.49 -2.16
C LEU A 62 -0.73 4.52 -1.45
N ILE A 63 -0.33 5.54 -2.20
CA ILE A 63 0.47 6.65 -1.68
C ILE A 63 -0.42 7.51 -0.77
N PRO A 64 0.05 7.92 0.42
CA PRO A 64 -0.72 8.77 1.32
C PRO A 64 -1.17 10.05 0.63
N SER A 65 -2.45 10.41 0.78
CA SER A 65 -3.02 11.62 0.17
C SER A 65 -2.24 12.89 0.55
N ALA A 66 -1.72 12.96 1.78
CA ALA A 66 -0.89 14.07 2.24
C ALA A 66 0.33 14.35 1.33
N PHE A 67 0.97 13.30 0.80
CA PHE A 67 2.11 13.43 -0.13
C PHE A 67 1.67 14.06 -1.46
N ILE A 68 0.51 13.65 -1.97
CA ILE A 68 -0.03 14.15 -3.23
C ILE A 68 -0.54 15.58 -3.07
N GLU A 69 -1.18 15.89 -1.94
CA GLU A 69 -1.62 17.24 -1.59
C GLU A 69 -0.45 18.22 -1.42
N GLU A 70 0.67 17.77 -0.82
CA GLU A 70 1.90 18.56 -0.79
C GLU A 70 2.38 18.86 -2.22
N ARG A 71 2.37 17.86 -3.11
CA ARG A 71 2.75 18.08 -4.50
C ARG A 71 1.82 19.08 -5.20
N ARG A 72 0.50 18.99 -4.99
CA ARG A 72 -0.49 19.93 -5.55
C ARG A 72 -0.17 21.38 -5.17
N LYS A 73 0.20 21.63 -3.91
CA LYS A 73 0.58 22.97 -3.43
C LYS A 73 1.84 23.53 -4.09
N CYS A 74 2.75 22.67 -4.53
CA CYS A 74 3.98 23.08 -5.21
C CYS A 74 3.81 23.35 -6.71
N LEU A 75 2.67 23.02 -7.31
CA LEU A 75 2.44 23.22 -8.74
C LEU A 75 1.90 24.65 -9.00
N VAL A 76 2.73 25.47 -9.63
CA VAL A 76 2.37 26.84 -10.03
C VAL A 76 1.20 26.80 -11.01
N ASP A 77 0.21 27.67 -10.79
CA ASP A 77 -1.01 27.77 -11.60
C ASP A 77 -1.80 26.46 -11.73
N LEU A 78 -1.75 25.59 -10.72
CA LEU A 78 -2.68 24.46 -10.64
C LEU A 78 -4.11 25.01 -10.45
N PRO A 79 -5.09 24.58 -11.26
CA PRO A 79 -6.46 25.06 -11.10
C PRO A 79 -6.99 24.79 -9.69
N SER A 80 -7.51 25.82 -9.02
CA SER A 80 -8.07 25.71 -7.66
C SER A 80 -9.29 24.78 -7.60
N ASP A 81 -10.02 24.72 -8.70
CA ASP A 81 -11.31 24.04 -8.80
C ASP A 81 -11.15 22.56 -9.19
N LEU A 82 -9.90 22.10 -9.35
CA LEU A 82 -9.58 20.72 -9.68
C LEU A 82 -10.13 19.79 -8.58
N PRO A 83 -10.76 18.65 -8.94
CA PRO A 83 -11.23 17.68 -7.95
C PRO A 83 -10.14 17.30 -6.95
N ASP A 84 -10.54 16.95 -5.73
CA ASP A 84 -9.60 16.58 -4.68
C ASP A 84 -8.80 15.32 -5.04
N THR A 85 -7.74 15.03 -4.26
CA THR A 85 -6.86 13.89 -4.54
C THR A 85 -7.60 12.56 -4.46
N TYR A 86 -8.64 12.48 -3.63
CA TYR A 86 -9.43 11.27 -3.49
C TYR A 86 -10.18 10.97 -4.79
N ILE A 87 -10.94 11.93 -5.32
CA ILE A 87 -11.71 11.79 -6.56
C ILE A 87 -10.78 11.49 -7.74
N LEU A 88 -9.71 12.27 -7.90
CA LEU A 88 -8.74 12.07 -8.98
C LEU A 88 -8.08 10.69 -8.91
N GLY A 89 -7.70 10.25 -7.70
CA GLY A 89 -7.06 8.96 -7.48
C GLY A 89 -8.02 7.81 -7.73
N GLU A 90 -9.22 7.86 -7.15
CA GLU A 90 -10.26 6.85 -7.30
C GLU A 90 -10.61 6.62 -8.78
N GLU A 91 -10.90 7.68 -9.53
CA GLU A 91 -11.25 7.56 -10.94
C GLU A 91 -10.07 7.07 -11.79
N MET A 92 -8.84 7.54 -11.51
CA MET A 92 -7.63 7.09 -12.23
C MET A 92 -7.31 5.62 -11.97
N PHE A 93 -7.36 5.17 -10.71
CA PHE A 93 -7.08 3.78 -10.36
C PHE A 93 -8.20 2.84 -10.80
N THR A 94 -9.46 3.29 -10.77
CA THR A 94 -10.61 2.57 -11.37
C THR A 94 -10.38 2.34 -12.86
N PHE A 95 -9.91 3.36 -13.57
CA PHE A 95 -9.52 3.23 -14.97
C PHE A 95 -8.41 2.17 -15.16
N LEU A 96 -7.36 2.18 -14.34
CA LEU A 96 -6.28 1.18 -14.43
C LEU A 96 -6.76 -0.26 -14.14
N VAL A 97 -7.69 -0.43 -13.19
CA VAL A 97 -8.36 -1.72 -12.93
C VAL A 97 -9.17 -2.16 -14.16
N ALA A 98 -9.96 -1.26 -14.76
CA ALA A 98 -10.74 -1.56 -15.96
C ALA A 98 -9.85 -1.95 -17.16
N GLN A 99 -8.64 -1.37 -17.25
CA GLN A 99 -7.61 -1.74 -18.23
C GLN A 99 -6.87 -3.04 -17.88
N LYS A 100 -7.23 -3.74 -16.79
CA LYS A 100 -6.57 -4.94 -16.27
C LYS A 100 -5.08 -4.74 -15.97
N MET A 101 -4.68 -3.50 -15.66
CA MET A 101 -3.31 -3.16 -15.29
C MET A 101 -3.07 -3.32 -13.78
N LEU A 102 -4.14 -3.30 -12.99
CA LEU A 102 -4.14 -3.59 -11.56
C LEU A 102 -4.95 -4.87 -11.31
N VAL A 103 -4.24 -5.99 -11.16
CA VAL A 103 -4.84 -7.33 -11.00
C VAL A 103 -4.64 -7.94 -9.62
N ALA A 104 -4.04 -7.20 -8.69
CA ALA A 104 -3.63 -7.71 -7.39
C ALA A 104 -4.25 -6.94 -6.22
N ASN A 105 -4.00 -7.45 -5.01
CA ASN A 105 -4.51 -6.87 -3.78
C ASN A 105 -3.98 -5.44 -3.60
N SER A 106 -4.89 -4.49 -3.40
CA SER A 106 -4.58 -3.08 -3.18
C SER A 106 -4.96 -2.68 -1.76
N PHE A 107 -4.03 -2.03 -1.07
CA PHE A 107 -4.18 -1.60 0.32
C PHE A 107 -4.11 -0.09 0.40
N PRO A 108 -5.00 0.56 1.17
CA PRO A 108 -5.04 2.02 1.27
C PRO A 108 -3.88 2.60 2.09
N SER A 109 -3.22 1.79 2.93
CA SER A 109 -2.04 2.22 3.67
C SER A 109 -1.18 1.04 4.14
N TRP A 110 0.03 1.35 4.58
CA TRP A 110 0.94 0.40 5.22
C TRP A 110 0.33 -0.29 6.44
N ILE A 111 -0.52 0.41 7.22
CA ILE A 111 -1.20 -0.15 8.38
C ILE A 111 -2.17 -1.27 7.95
N HIS A 112 -3.02 -1.00 6.96
CA HIS A 112 -4.00 -1.98 6.47
C HIS A 112 -3.32 -3.21 5.84
N LEU A 113 -2.24 -3.00 5.08
CA LEU A 113 -1.42 -4.11 4.58
C LEU A 113 -0.87 -4.94 5.73
N SER A 114 -0.22 -4.29 6.70
CA SER A 114 0.44 -4.95 7.83
C SER A 114 -0.55 -5.76 8.66
N GLU A 115 -1.72 -5.20 8.93
CA GLU A 115 -2.80 -5.86 9.65
C GLU A 115 -3.31 -7.09 8.89
N SER A 116 -3.61 -6.95 7.60
CA SER A 116 -4.12 -8.03 6.77
C SER A 116 -3.13 -9.20 6.69
N LEU A 117 -1.86 -8.91 6.36
CA LEU A 117 -0.82 -9.92 6.22
C LEU A 117 -0.45 -10.57 7.55
N THR A 118 -0.41 -9.82 8.64
CA THR A 118 -0.16 -10.35 9.99
C THR A 118 -1.26 -11.32 10.40
N LYS A 119 -2.53 -10.94 10.22
CA LYS A 119 -3.68 -11.82 10.54
C LYS A 119 -3.63 -13.10 9.71
N GLU A 120 -3.42 -13.00 8.40
CA GLU A 120 -3.32 -14.16 7.52
C GLU A 120 -2.17 -15.09 7.95
N TYR A 121 -0.99 -14.52 8.23
CA TYR A 121 0.17 -15.28 8.64
C TYR A 121 -0.07 -16.01 9.97
N LEU A 122 -0.61 -15.33 10.98
CA LEU A 122 -0.86 -15.93 12.30
C LEU A 122 -2.00 -16.97 12.27
N GLN A 123 -2.99 -16.82 11.40
CA GLN A 123 -4.03 -17.84 11.20
C GLN A 123 -3.48 -19.15 10.61
N LYS A 124 -2.41 -19.08 9.82
CA LYS A 124 -1.74 -20.23 9.21
C LYS A 124 -0.64 -20.80 10.11
N ASN A 125 0.15 -19.92 10.72
CA ASN A 125 1.41 -20.27 11.40
C ASN A 125 1.37 -20.09 12.92
N GLY A 126 0.24 -19.69 13.50
CA GLY A 126 0.12 -19.44 14.95
C GLY A 126 0.46 -20.67 15.82
N HIS A 127 0.34 -21.87 15.28
CA HIS A 127 0.76 -23.11 15.94
C HIS A 127 2.27 -23.19 16.22
N LEU A 128 3.10 -22.39 15.54
CA LEU A 128 4.54 -22.28 15.79
C LEU A 128 4.86 -21.42 17.03
N ILE A 129 3.94 -20.53 17.40
CA ILE A 129 4.09 -19.57 18.51
C ILE A 129 3.46 -20.16 19.78
N LEU A 130 2.35 -20.86 19.63
CA LEU A 130 1.58 -21.40 20.75
C LEU A 130 2.18 -22.73 21.26
N PRO A 131 2.24 -22.95 22.59
CA PRO A 131 2.68 -24.22 23.15
C PRO A 131 1.87 -25.41 22.62
N ARG A 132 2.51 -26.58 22.45
CA ARG A 132 1.87 -27.83 21.99
C ARG A 132 0.67 -28.28 22.85
N ASN A 133 0.59 -27.80 24.09
CA ASN A 133 -0.46 -28.17 25.06
C ASN A 133 -1.71 -27.27 24.96
N PHE A 134 -1.84 -26.45 23.92
CA PHE A 134 -3.11 -25.79 23.59
C PHE A 134 -4.21 -26.86 23.52
N GLY A 135 -5.13 -26.83 24.49
CA GLY A 135 -6.11 -27.89 24.67
C GLY A 135 -7.00 -28.05 23.44
N PRO A 136 -7.62 -29.23 23.25
CA PRO A 136 -8.43 -29.53 22.05
C PRO A 136 -9.62 -28.57 21.81
N PHE A 137 -9.99 -27.78 22.81
CA PHE A 137 -11.07 -26.79 22.75
C PHE A 137 -10.60 -25.36 22.45
N GLU A 138 -9.30 -25.07 22.57
CA GLU A 138 -8.75 -23.75 22.29
C GLU A 138 -8.31 -23.67 20.83
N LYS A 139 -9.16 -23.07 20.00
CA LYS A 139 -8.76 -22.75 18.63
C LYS A 139 -7.68 -21.68 18.68
N ALA A 140 -6.42 -22.09 18.54
CA ALA A 140 -5.24 -21.25 18.29
C ALA A 140 -5.52 -20.06 17.34
N ARG A 141 -6.39 -20.26 16.34
CA ARG A 141 -6.86 -19.22 15.41
C ARG A 141 -7.51 -18.02 16.08
N ASN A 142 -8.25 -18.20 17.18
CA ASN A 142 -9.02 -17.13 17.79
C ASN A 142 -8.16 -16.15 18.59
N ILE A 143 -6.98 -16.59 19.06
CA ILE A 143 -6.05 -15.77 19.85
C ILE A 143 -5.53 -14.60 19.03
N PHE A 144 -5.24 -14.83 17.75
CA PHE A 144 -4.64 -13.83 16.87
C PHE A 144 -5.67 -12.99 16.10
N ASN A 145 -6.95 -13.05 16.48
CA ASN A 145 -8.01 -12.28 15.82
C ASN A 145 -7.88 -10.77 16.05
N LYS A 146 -7.48 -10.36 17.26
CA LYS A 146 -7.35 -8.95 17.62
C LYS A 146 -6.16 -8.73 18.57
N PRO A 147 -5.19 -7.87 18.22
CA PRO A 147 -4.14 -7.47 19.13
C PRO A 147 -4.68 -6.59 20.27
N LEU A 148 -3.89 -6.44 21.34
CA LEU A 148 -4.19 -5.57 22.48
C LEU A 148 -4.19 -4.09 22.13
N TYR A 149 -3.38 -3.72 21.14
CA TYR A 149 -3.16 -2.35 20.71
C TYR A 149 -3.40 -2.24 19.22
N ASP A 150 -3.62 -1.02 18.76
CA ASP A 150 -3.73 -0.75 17.33
C ASP A 150 -2.40 -1.06 16.61
N PHE A 151 -2.52 -1.49 15.35
CA PHE A 151 -1.36 -1.79 14.52
C PHE A 151 -0.54 -0.52 14.27
N ASN A 152 0.70 -0.52 14.77
CA ASN A 152 1.67 0.55 14.52
C ASN A 152 2.95 -0.02 13.93
N PRO A 153 2.97 -0.34 12.62
CA PRO A 153 4.14 -0.91 11.97
C PRO A 153 5.28 0.12 11.86
N SER A 154 6.51 -0.32 12.14
CA SER A 154 7.71 0.43 11.77
C SER A 154 8.04 0.17 10.30
N ILE A 155 8.27 1.22 9.52
CA ILE A 155 8.47 1.15 8.07
C ILE A 155 9.87 1.66 7.73
N GLU A 156 10.68 0.81 7.15
CA GLU A 156 12.02 1.10 6.65
C GLU A 156 12.00 1.02 5.13
N THR A 157 12.14 2.17 4.44
CA THR A 157 12.26 2.20 2.98
C THR A 157 13.71 2.04 2.56
N THR A 158 13.93 1.23 1.54
CA THR A 158 15.23 1.00 0.88
C THR A 158 15.09 1.28 -0.61
N ASP A 159 16.21 1.38 -1.33
CA ASP A 159 16.19 1.66 -2.78
C ASP A 159 15.43 0.57 -3.59
N ASN A 160 15.41 -0.65 -3.07
CA ASN A 160 14.84 -1.83 -3.75
C ASN A 160 13.53 -2.33 -3.13
N GLY A 161 12.99 -1.66 -2.11
CA GLY A 161 11.82 -2.18 -1.42
C GLY A 161 11.53 -1.55 -0.07
N VAL A 162 10.63 -2.19 0.67
CA VAL A 162 10.21 -1.78 2.00
C VAL A 162 10.31 -2.96 2.94
N LYS A 163 10.88 -2.71 4.12
CA LYS A 163 10.83 -3.64 5.25
C LYS A 163 9.90 -3.07 6.30
N ILE A 164 8.95 -3.87 6.73
CA ILE A 164 7.96 -3.51 7.73
C ILE A 164 8.16 -4.42 8.94
N THR A 165 8.28 -3.82 10.11
CA THR A 165 8.33 -4.55 11.38
C THR A 165 7.03 -4.32 12.13
N VAL A 166 6.29 -5.40 12.38
CA VAL A 166 5.03 -5.38 13.10
C VAL A 166 5.25 -6.01 14.46
N SER A 167 5.08 -5.24 15.53
CA SER A 167 5.16 -5.72 16.91
C SER A 167 3.80 -5.59 17.57
N ASN A 168 3.15 -6.71 17.84
CA ASN A 168 1.83 -6.77 18.46
C ASN A 168 1.84 -7.67 19.68
N ARG A 169 0.93 -7.37 20.61
CA ARG A 169 0.66 -8.22 21.77
C ARG A 169 -0.74 -8.80 21.66
N TYR A 170 -0.92 -10.06 22.02
CA TYR A 170 -2.22 -10.76 21.97
C TYR A 170 -2.55 -11.39 23.33
N TYR A 171 -3.82 -11.38 23.73
CA TYR A 171 -4.26 -12.19 24.88
C TYR A 171 -4.29 -13.65 24.47
N GLY A 172 -3.68 -14.54 25.27
CA GLY A 172 -4.08 -15.94 25.21
C GLY A 172 -5.53 -16.08 25.70
N SER A 173 -6.21 -17.11 25.21
CA SER A 173 -7.61 -17.45 25.48
C SER A 173 -8.09 -17.03 26.89
N SER A 174 -9.26 -16.38 26.98
CA SER A 174 -9.87 -15.95 28.25
C SER A 174 -10.18 -17.08 29.24
N HIS A 175 -10.13 -18.34 28.79
CA HIS A 175 -10.46 -19.51 29.60
C HIS A 175 -9.26 -20.12 30.32
N VAL A 176 -8.04 -19.71 29.96
CA VAL A 176 -6.79 -20.15 30.57
C VAL A 176 -6.04 -18.88 30.93
N ASN A 177 -5.62 -18.70 32.18
CA ASN A 177 -4.86 -17.53 32.64
C ASN A 177 -3.52 -17.42 31.90
N PHE A 178 -3.55 -16.99 30.64
CA PHE A 178 -2.41 -16.99 29.75
C PHE A 178 -1.80 -15.59 29.76
N GLN A 179 -0.48 -15.54 29.89
CA GLN A 179 0.24 -14.28 29.79
C GLN A 179 0.12 -13.73 28.37
N PRO A 180 0.09 -12.40 28.18
CA PRO A 180 0.10 -11.82 26.85
C PRO A 180 1.28 -12.34 26.03
N ILE A 181 1.03 -12.60 24.75
CA ILE A 181 2.03 -13.09 23.81
C ILE A 181 2.49 -11.91 22.95
N ASP A 182 3.78 -11.61 23.03
CA ASP A 182 4.42 -10.68 22.11
C ASP A 182 4.77 -11.40 20.81
N VAL A 183 4.32 -10.83 19.70
CA VAL A 183 4.53 -11.34 18.35
C VAL A 183 5.19 -10.24 17.54
N VAL A 184 6.38 -10.55 17.04
CA VAL A 184 7.12 -9.66 16.14
C VAL A 184 7.26 -10.32 14.78
N LEU A 185 6.74 -9.67 13.74
CA LEU A 185 6.85 -10.11 12.36
C LEU A 185 7.64 -9.11 11.53
N THR A 186 8.46 -9.62 10.64
CA THR A 186 9.02 -8.83 9.53
C THR A 186 8.29 -9.18 8.24
N ILE A 187 7.84 -8.14 7.51
CA ILE A 187 7.31 -8.23 6.16
C ILE A 187 8.29 -7.50 5.23
N LYS A 188 8.84 -8.21 4.23
CA LYS A 188 9.69 -7.62 3.20
C LYS A 188 8.93 -7.55 1.88
N LEU A 189 9.04 -6.41 1.21
CA LEU A 189 8.37 -6.12 -0.05
C LEU A 189 9.40 -5.58 -1.04
N GLN A 190 9.71 -6.36 -2.07
CA GLN A 190 10.54 -5.89 -3.17
C GLN A 190 9.72 -4.96 -4.07
N ARG A 191 10.29 -3.80 -4.41
CA ARG A 191 9.68 -2.82 -5.31
C ARG A 191 9.70 -3.34 -6.75
N ILE A 192 8.55 -3.29 -7.43
CA ILE A 192 8.40 -3.77 -8.82
C ILE A 192 8.00 -2.63 -9.76
N ALA A 193 7.06 -1.79 -9.34
CA ALA A 193 6.54 -0.70 -10.16
C ALA A 193 6.20 0.51 -9.30
N GLY A 194 6.87 1.63 -9.54
CA GLY A 194 6.70 2.84 -8.74
C GLY A 194 7.07 2.64 -7.27
N HIS A 195 6.65 3.57 -6.42
CA HIS A 195 6.72 3.43 -4.96
C HIS A 195 5.44 2.83 -4.36
N PHE A 196 4.66 2.11 -5.17
CA PHE A 196 3.33 1.63 -4.79
C PHE A 196 3.10 0.16 -5.14
N GLY A 197 3.75 -0.39 -6.18
CA GLY A 197 3.62 -1.77 -6.63
C GLY A 197 4.80 -2.65 -6.21
N TYR A 198 4.50 -3.73 -5.51
CA TYR A 198 5.48 -4.62 -4.88
C TYR A 198 5.29 -6.08 -5.32
N ALA A 199 6.36 -6.85 -5.18
CA ALA A 199 6.35 -8.30 -5.32
C ALA A 199 5.53 -8.96 -4.20
N LYS A 200 5.44 -10.29 -4.25
CA LYS A 200 4.83 -11.07 -3.17
C LYS A 200 5.52 -10.77 -1.84
N PRO A 201 4.76 -10.53 -0.75
CA PRO A 201 5.35 -10.31 0.57
C PRO A 201 6.11 -11.53 1.08
N GLU A 202 7.31 -11.33 1.60
CA GLU A 202 8.05 -12.32 2.39
C GLU A 202 7.83 -12.03 3.87
N ILE A 203 7.25 -12.98 4.61
CA ILE A 203 6.86 -12.79 6.01
C ILE A 203 7.60 -13.79 6.89
N SER A 204 8.16 -13.32 8.00
CA SER A 204 8.91 -14.14 8.96
C SER A 204 8.65 -13.69 10.40
N LEU A 205 8.65 -14.65 11.33
CA LEU A 205 8.71 -14.41 12.77
C LEU A 205 10.14 -14.06 13.19
N ILE A 206 10.28 -13.13 14.13
CA ILE A 206 11.53 -12.79 14.81
C ILE A 206 11.53 -13.40 16.21
#